data_AF-A0A358UYC2-F1
#
_entry.id   AF-A0A358UYC2-F1
#
_cell.length_a   1.000
_cell.length_b   1.000
_cell.length_c   1.000
_cell.angle_alpha   90.00
_cell.angle_beta   90.00
_cell.angle_gamma   90.00
#
_symmetry.space_group_name_H-M   'P 1'
#
loop_
_entity.id
_entity.type
_entity.pdbx_description
1 polymer ?
#
loop_
_entity_poly.entity_id
_entity_poly.type
_entity_poly.pdbx_seq_one_letter_code
_entity_poly.pdbx_strand_id
1 'polypeptide(L)'
;ITISREKYPNEDEVMEAVLTAGADDMETQDDLYQIKTKPGSVIEVSEALTAKGINCESAESVMLPNTFITPSIEEARSCMKLIQLLEEDDDVQNVYSNLEPPLELLAEE
;
A
#
# COMPACT_ATOMS: atom_id res chain seq x y z
N ILE A 1 -3.70 2.58 -4.79
CA ILE A 1 -4.39 1.71 -5.78
C ILE A 1 -3.42 0.60 -6.18
N THR A 2 -3.86 -0.65 -6.34
CA THR A 2 -3.01 -1.78 -6.76
C THR A 2 -3.48 -2.41 -8.07
N ILE A 3 -2.56 -2.78 -8.95
CA ILE A 3 -2.81 -3.45 -10.24
C ILE A 3 -1.90 -4.68 -10.37
N SER A 4 -2.40 -5.82 -10.83
CA SER A 4 -1.57 -7.01 -11.05
C SER A 4 -0.67 -6.89 -12.28
N ARG A 5 0.63 -7.17 -12.11
CA ARG A 5 1.60 -7.21 -13.20
C ARG A 5 1.38 -8.40 -14.13
N GLU A 6 0.87 -9.51 -13.61
CA GLU A 6 0.54 -10.69 -14.43
C GLU A 6 -0.56 -10.39 -15.46
N LYS A 7 -1.55 -9.57 -15.09
CA LYS A 7 -2.66 -9.18 -15.98
C LYS A 7 -2.24 -8.09 -16.96
N TYR A 8 -1.31 -7.23 -16.56
CA TYR A 8 -0.82 -6.10 -17.33
C TYR A 8 0.72 -6.09 -17.36
N PRO A 9 1.35 -6.95 -18.19
CA PRO A 9 2.82 -7.10 -18.19
C PRO A 9 3.55 -5.91 -18.83
N ASN A 10 2.83 -5.01 -19.49
CA ASN A 10 3.40 -3.85 -20.16
C ASN A 10 3.45 -2.64 -19.21
N GLU A 11 4.56 -2.49 -18.50
CA GLU A 11 4.75 -1.44 -17.49
C GLU A 11 4.61 -0.03 -18.07
N ASP A 12 5.15 0.23 -19.25
CA ASP A 12 5.11 1.56 -19.89
C ASP A 12 3.66 1.99 -20.16
N GLU A 13 2.81 1.06 -20.63
CA GLU A 13 1.40 1.33 -20.91
C GLU A 13 0.60 1.58 -19.62
N VAL A 14 0.88 0.81 -18.56
CA VAL A 14 0.26 1.02 -17.25
C VAL A 14 0.71 2.36 -16.67
N MET A 15 2.00 2.68 -16.73
CA MET A 15 2.57 3.93 -16.24
C MET A 15 1.95 5.15 -16.94
N GLU A 16 1.85 5.13 -18.27
CA GLU A 16 1.17 6.19 -19.03
C GLU A 16 -0.31 6.31 -18.64
N ALA A 17 -1.00 5.19 -18.45
CA ALA A 17 -2.39 5.18 -18.04
C ALA A 17 -2.59 5.81 -16.66
N VAL A 18 -1.75 5.43 -15.70
CA VAL A 18 -1.73 5.88 -14.30
C VAL A 18 -1.38 7.37 -14.18
N LEU A 19 -0.37 7.84 -14.91
CA LEU A 19 0.00 9.26 -14.97
C LEU A 19 -1.12 10.11 -15.59
N THR A 20 -1.74 9.63 -16.67
CA THR A 20 -2.88 10.34 -17.29
C THR A 20 -4.08 10.39 -16.35
N ALA A 21 -4.27 9.35 -15.52
CA ALA A 21 -5.37 9.26 -14.57
C ALA A 21 -5.20 10.21 -13.37
N GLY A 22 -4.05 10.86 -13.21
CA GLY A 22 -3.79 11.83 -12.15
C GLY A 22 -3.14 11.24 -10.90
N ALA A 23 -2.48 10.08 -11.02
CA ALA A 23 -1.64 9.56 -9.95
C ALA A 23 -0.38 10.41 -9.76
N ASP A 24 0.11 10.46 -8.52
CA ASP A 24 1.33 11.19 -8.17
C ASP A 24 2.58 10.32 -8.40
N ASP A 25 2.47 9.01 -8.15
CA ASP A 25 3.60 8.08 -8.28
C ASP A 25 3.14 6.63 -8.55
N MET A 26 4.01 5.84 -9.18
CA MET A 26 3.82 4.40 -9.40
C MET A 26 5.09 3.64 -8.99
N GLU A 27 4.96 2.79 -7.98
CA GLU A 27 6.00 1.87 -7.55
C GLU A 27 5.67 0.44 -7.98
N THR A 28 6.69 -0.29 -8.39
CA THR A 28 6.57 -1.71 -8.72
C THR A 28 7.01 -2.53 -7.52
N GLN A 29 6.10 -3.32 -6.92
CA GLN A 29 6.38 -4.23 -5.82
C GLN A 29 6.03 -5.66 -6.22
N ASP A 30 7.03 -6.53 -6.30
CA ASP A 30 6.87 -7.96 -6.61
C ASP A 30 5.95 -8.20 -7.82
N ASP A 31 4.74 -8.70 -7.59
CA ASP A 31 3.75 -9.06 -8.62
C ASP A 31 2.67 -7.96 -8.86
N LEU A 32 2.80 -6.81 -8.20
CA LEU A 32 1.82 -5.72 -8.20
C LEU A 32 2.46 -4.36 -8.57
N TYR A 33 1.70 -3.51 -9.24
CA TYR A 33 1.95 -2.07 -9.31
C TYR A 33 1.21 -1.40 -8.16
N GLN A 34 1.93 -0.62 -7.35
CA GLN A 34 1.40 0.27 -6.33
C GLN A 34 1.34 1.70 -6.88
N ILE A 35 0.14 2.24 -6.97
CA ILE A 35 -0.12 3.58 -7.45
C ILE A 35 -0.47 4.46 -6.26
N LYS A 36 0.33 5.51 -6.06
CA LYS A 36 0.14 6.53 -5.04
C LYS A 36 -0.57 7.72 -5.65
N THR A 37 -1.61 8.19 -4.96
CA THR A 37 -2.42 9.33 -5.39
C THR A 37 -2.75 10.17 -4.16
N LYS A 38 -3.18 11.40 -4.38
CA LYS A 38 -3.85 12.18 -3.34
C LYS A 38 -5.07 11.43 -2.79
N PRO A 39 -5.34 11.49 -1.47
CA PRO A 39 -6.48 10.81 -0.84
C PRO A 39 -7.82 11.16 -1.50
N GLY A 40 -8.00 12.42 -1.91
CA GLY A 40 -9.23 12.89 -2.55
C GLY A 40 -9.40 12.45 -4.01
N SER A 41 -8.35 11.88 -4.63
CA SER A 41 -8.33 11.52 -6.05
C SER A 41 -8.33 10.01 -6.30
N VAL A 42 -8.34 9.18 -5.25
CA VAL A 42 -8.29 7.71 -5.36
C VAL A 42 -9.43 7.17 -6.24
N ILE A 43 -10.66 7.67 -6.04
CA ILE A 43 -11.83 7.23 -6.81
C ILE A 43 -11.72 7.67 -8.27
N GLU A 44 -11.39 8.93 -8.52
CA GLU A 44 -11.25 9.50 -9.87
C GLU A 44 -10.16 8.76 -10.67
N VAL A 45 -9.00 8.50 -10.05
CA VAL A 45 -7.91 7.74 -10.68
C VAL A 45 -8.35 6.30 -10.97
N SER A 46 -9.04 5.64 -10.05
CA SER A 46 -9.56 4.28 -10.25
C SER A 46 -10.59 4.20 -11.39
N GLU A 47 -11.49 5.18 -11.48
CA GLU A 47 -12.47 5.27 -12.57
C GLU A 47 -11.79 5.54 -13.91
N ALA A 48 -10.80 6.43 -13.96
CA ALA A 48 -10.04 6.73 -15.17
C ALA A 48 -9.23 5.52 -15.66
N LEU A 49 -8.65 4.73 -14.75
CA LEU A 49 -7.96 3.47 -15.07
C LEU A 49 -8.94 2.42 -15.60
N THR A 50 -10.12 2.30 -14.98
CA THR A 50 -11.18 1.39 -15.43
C THR A 50 -11.67 1.77 -16.83
N ALA A 51 -11.82 3.06 -17.11
CA ALA A 51 -12.21 3.56 -18.44
C ALA A 51 -11.17 3.26 -19.53
N LYS A 52 -9.90 3.10 -19.15
CA LYS A 52 -8.81 2.64 -20.04
C LYS A 52 -8.70 1.11 -20.14
N GLY A 53 -9.59 0.36 -19.47
CA GLY A 53 -9.58 -1.10 -19.47
C GLY A 53 -8.62 -1.73 -18.46
N ILE A 54 -8.10 -0.93 -17.52
CA ILE A 54 -7.21 -1.39 -16.46
C ILE A 54 -8.05 -1.62 -15.20
N ASN A 55 -8.27 -2.89 -14.87
CA ASN A 55 -8.96 -3.28 -13.64
C ASN A 55 -7.99 -3.22 -12.47
N CYS A 56 -8.24 -2.29 -11.56
CA CYS A 56 -7.53 -2.20 -10.30
C CYS A 56 -8.03 -3.30 -9.35
N GLU A 57 -7.11 -3.95 -8.62
CA GLU A 57 -7.48 -4.97 -7.63
C GLU A 57 -7.96 -4.34 -6.32
N SER A 58 -7.35 -3.23 -5.91
CA SER A 58 -7.79 -2.45 -4.76
C SER A 58 -7.57 -0.96 -5.00
N ALA A 59 -8.49 -0.14 -4.50
CA ALA A 59 -8.44 1.31 -4.55
C ALA A 59 -8.82 1.88 -3.19
N GLU A 60 -7.89 1.80 -2.24
CA GLU A 60 -8.08 2.29 -0.87
C GLU A 60 -7.17 3.47 -0.56
N SER A 61 -7.68 4.39 0.26
CA SER A 61 -6.90 5.50 0.81
C SER A 61 -6.20 5.02 2.08
N VAL A 62 -4.91 4.69 1.95
CA VAL A 62 -4.06 4.29 3.07
C VAL A 62 -3.04 5.38 3.41
N MET A 63 -2.66 5.49 4.69
CA MET A 63 -1.55 6.35 5.10
C MET A 63 -0.24 5.58 4.96
N LEU A 64 0.58 5.96 3.98
CA LEU A 64 1.93 5.42 3.81
C LEU A 64 2.95 6.30 4.56
N PRO A 65 3.80 5.70 5.41
CA PRO A 65 4.86 6.45 6.09
C PRO A 65 5.98 6.80 5.11
N ASN A 66 6.54 8.01 5.25
CA ASN A 66 7.66 8.47 4.42
C ASN A 66 8.99 7.77 4.72
N THR A 67 9.13 7.16 5.90
CA THR A 67 10.36 6.49 6.34
C THR A 67 10.00 5.37 7.31
N PHE A 68 10.47 4.17 6.99
CA PHE A 68 10.35 3.01 7.86
C PHE A 68 11.46 3.00 8.91
N ILE A 69 11.14 2.51 10.11
CA ILE A 69 12.10 2.30 11.19
C ILE A 69 12.15 0.82 11.54
N THR A 70 13.35 0.28 11.65
CA THR A 70 13.59 -1.10 12.09
C THR A 70 14.14 -1.06 13.51
N PRO A 71 13.29 -1.14 14.56
CA PRO A 71 13.76 -1.10 15.93
C PRO A 71 14.39 -2.43 16.36
N SER A 72 14.95 -2.49 17.58
CA SER A 72 15.44 -3.76 18.12
C SER A 72 14.30 -4.77 18.31
N ILE A 73 14.61 -6.06 18.44
CA ILE A 73 13.62 -7.13 18.61
C ILE A 73 12.71 -6.89 19.84
N GLU A 74 13.27 -6.39 20.94
CA GLU A 74 12.50 -6.13 22.17
C GLU A 74 11.52 -4.96 22.00
N GLU A 75 11.96 -3.90 21.32
CA GLU A 75 11.14 -2.74 20.98
C GLU A 75 10.07 -3.11 19.94
N ALA A 76 10.43 -3.87 18.91
CA ALA A 76 9.51 -4.37 17.89
C ALA A 76 8.38 -5.20 18.53
N ARG A 77 8.70 -6.14 19.42
CA ARG A 77 7.69 -6.94 20.15
C ARG A 77 6.75 -6.06 20.96
N SER A 78 7.28 -5.03 21.63
CA SER A 78 6.47 -4.10 22.43
C SER A 78 5.53 -3.27 21.54
N CYS A 79 6.02 -2.76 20.41
CA CYS A 79 5.22 -2.02 19.46
C CYS A 79 4.18 -2.89 18.75
N MET A 80 4.52 -4.12 18.36
CA MET A 80 3.58 -5.06 17.76
C MET A 80 2.45 -5.43 18.71
N LYS A 81 2.76 -5.64 20.00
CA LYS A 81 1.73 -5.87 21.02
C LYS A 81 0.78 -4.68 21.16
N LEU A 82 1.31 -3.45 21.09
CA LEU A 82 0.48 -2.24 21.10
C LEU A 82 -0.41 -2.16 19.86
N ILE A 83 0.14 -2.46 18.67
CA ILE A 83 -0.62 -2.50 17.41
C ILE A 83 -1.77 -3.51 17.53
N GLN A 84 -1.49 -4.74 17.98
CA GLN A 84 -2.52 -5.78 18.17
C GLN A 84 -3.63 -5.32 19.12
N LEU A 85 -3.29 -4.71 20.25
CA LEU A 85 -4.29 -4.19 21.20
C LEU A 85 -5.17 -3.09 20.60
N LEU A 86 -4.61 -2.28 19.70
CA LEU A 86 -5.37 -1.24 19.00
C LEU A 86 -6.25 -1.84 17.91
N GLU A 87 -5.82 -2.91 17.24
CA GLU A 87 -6.62 -3.63 16.24
C GLU A 87 -7.77 -4.44 16.85
N GLU A 88 -7.64 -4.85 18.12
CA GLU A 88 -8.70 -5.53 18.88
C GLU A 88 -9.79 -4.56 19.41
N ASP A 89 -9.58 -3.25 19.30
CA ASP A 89 -10.54 -2.25 19.76
C ASP A 89 -11.59 -1.95 18.67
N ASP A 90 -12.85 -2.24 18.96
CA ASP A 90 -13.97 -2.08 18.02
C ASP A 90 -14.16 -0.63 17.51
N ASP A 91 -13.66 0.38 18.24
CA ASP A 91 -13.73 1.79 17.86
C ASP A 91 -12.57 2.20 16.92
N VAL A 92 -11.53 1.36 16.77
CA VAL A 92 -10.38 1.62 15.91
C VAL A 92 -10.62 1.06 14.52
N GLN A 93 -10.65 1.94 13.51
CA GLN A 93 -10.92 1.53 12.13
C GLN A 93 -9.68 1.06 11.38
N ASN A 94 -8.52 1.69 11.63
CA ASN A 94 -7.26 1.35 10.96
C ASN A 94 -6.07 1.73 11.86
N VAL A 95 -5.05 0.89 11.91
CA VAL A 95 -3.77 1.18 12.58
C VAL A 95 -2.69 1.30 11.50
N TYR A 96 -2.04 2.46 11.44
CA TYR A 96 -0.91 2.69 10.54
C TYR A 96 0.35 2.89 11.36
N SER A 97 1.41 2.19 11.01
CA SER A 97 2.71 2.27 11.67
C SER A 97 3.82 2.34 10.62
N ASN A 98 4.89 3.05 10.95
CA ASN A 98 6.13 3.03 10.17
C ASN A 98 7.14 2.00 10.68
N LEU A 99 6.70 1.11 11.58
CA LEU A 99 7.49 0.02 12.11
C LEU A 99 7.70 -1.04 11.03
N GLU A 100 8.95 -1.32 10.73
CA GLU A 100 9.37 -2.49 9.97
C GLU A 100 9.88 -3.55 10.95
N PRO A 101 9.19 -4.68 11.12
CA PRO A 101 9.63 -5.74 12.02
C PRO A 101 10.97 -6.32 11.56
N PRO A 102 11.92 -6.58 12.48
CA PRO A 102 13.16 -7.27 12.14
C PRO A 102 12.86 -8.65 11.52
N LEU A 103 13.60 -9.02 10.47
CA LEU A 103 13.45 -10.32 9.78
C LEU A 103 13.49 -11.52 10.74
N GLU A 104 14.30 -11.43 11.79
CA GLU A 104 14.45 -12.47 12.81
C GLU A 104 13.16 -12.69 13.61
N LEU A 105 12.34 -11.65 13.81
CA LEU A 105 11.05 -11.73 14.47
C LEU A 105 9.97 -12.33 13.55
N LEU A 106 10.03 -12.04 12.26
CA LEU A 106 9.11 -12.58 11.24
C LEU A 106 9.35 -14.07 10.95
N ALA A 107 10.57 -14.56 11.18
CA ALA A 107 10.92 -15.96 11.02
C ALA A 107 10.54 -16.85 12.22
N GLU A 108 10.04 -16.26 13.32
CA GLU A 108 9.59 -16.98 14.52
C GLU A 108 8.10 -17.38 14.49
N GLU A 109 7.34 -16.99 13.45
CA GLU A 109 5.91 -17.36 13.26
C GLU A 109 5.70 -18.68 12.52
#